data_AF-A4AM50-F1
#
_entry.id   AF-A4AM50-F1
#
_cell.length_a   1.000
_cell.length_b   1.000
_cell.length_c   1.000
_cell.angle_alpha   90.00
_cell.angle_beta   90.00
_cell.angle_gamma   90.00
#
_symmetry.space_group_name_H-M   'P 1'
#
loop_
_entity.id
_entity.type
_entity.pdbx_description
1 polymer ?
#
loop_
_entity_poly.entity_id
_entity_poly.type
_entity_poly.pdbx_seq_one_letter_code
_entity_poly.pdbx_strand_id
1 'polypeptide(L)' 'MSIKRLVLQVLAAVILYVGISLILEKEYTNDIILREILEGVVFGLLYGVFIWFREKFRNKKN' A
#
# COMPACT_ATOMS: atom_id res chain seq x y z
N MET A 1 7.52 -3.56 -15.10
CA MET A 1 6.11 -3.89 -14.84
C MET A 1 5.25 -3.12 -15.80
N SER A 2 4.06 -3.62 -16.14
CA SER A 2 3.03 -2.73 -16.66
C SER A 2 2.48 -1.86 -15.52
N ILE A 3 2.15 -0.60 -15.82
CA ILE A 3 1.59 0.36 -14.86
C ILE A 3 0.36 -0.22 -14.15
N LYS A 4 -0.49 -0.94 -14.89
CA LYS A 4 -1.68 -1.62 -14.36
C LYS A 4 -1.34 -2.59 -13.21
N ARG A 5 -0.23 -3.32 -13.32
CA ARG A 5 0.19 -4.30 -12.31
C ARG A 5 0.75 -3.63 -11.06
N LEU A 6 1.43 -2.50 -11.22
CA LEU A 6 1.90 -1.67 -10.10
C LEU A 6 0.73 -1.07 -9.32
N VAL A 7 -0.26 -0.51 -10.03
CA VAL A 7 -1.47 0.05 -9.40
C VAL A 7 -2.25 -1.01 -8.63
N LEU A 8 -2.41 -2.23 -9.18
CA LEU A 8 -3.06 -3.33 -8.47
C LEU A 8 -2.30 -3.77 -7.22
N GLN A 9 -0.97 -3.78 -7.25
CA GLN A 9 -0.16 -4.11 -6.07
C GLN A 9 -0.25 -3.04 -4.98
N VAL A 10 -0.26 -1.76 -5.37
CA VAL A 10 -0.47 -0.66 -4.44
C VAL A 10 -1.85 -0.74 -3.80
N LEU A 11 -2.91 -0.91 -4.60
CA LEU A 11 -4.28 -1.08 -4.10
C LEU A 11 -4.40 -2.27 -3.14
N ALA A 12 -3.82 -3.42 -3.50
CA ALA A 12 -3.81 -4.59 -2.64
C ALA A 12 -3.10 -4.32 -1.30
N ALA A 13 -1.96 -3.61 -1.32
CA ALA A 13 -1.23 -3.24 -0.11
C ALA A 13 -2.06 -2.31 0.80
N VAL A 14 -2.75 -1.32 0.23
CA VAL A 14 -3.66 -0.42 0.98
C VAL A 14 -4.78 -1.23 1.63
N ILE A 15 -5.47 -2.07 0.86
CA ILE A 15 -6.60 -2.88 1.35
C ILE A 15 -6.14 -3.84 2.46
N LEU A 16 -5.00 -4.50 2.28
CA LEU A 16 -4.45 -5.41 3.29
C LEU A 16 -4.06 -4.67 4.56
N TYR A 17 -3.40 -3.50 4.43
CA TYR A 17 -3.05 -2.67 5.59
C TYR A 17 -4.30 -2.28 6.38
N VAL A 18 -5.25 -1.62 5.72
CA VAL A 18 -6.47 -1.13 6.36
C VAL A 18 -7.27 -2.28 6.97
N GLY A 19 -7.44 -3.39 6.24
CA GLY A 19 -8.17 -4.55 6.74
C GLY A 19 -7.52 -5.17 7.98
N ILE A 20 -6.20 -5.31 7.99
CA ILE A 20 -5.46 -5.85 9.13
C ILE A 20 -5.50 -4.89 10.32
N SER A 21 -5.27 -3.59 10.09
CA SER A 21 -5.34 -2.57 11.14
C SER A 21 -6.72 -2.53 11.79
N LEU A 22 -7.80 -2.54 11.00
CA LEU A 22 -9.17 -2.53 11.54
C LEU A 22 -9.51 -3.80 12.34
N ILE A 23 -8.94 -4.95 11.99
CA ILE A 23 -9.09 -6.19 12.78
C ILE A 23 -8.31 -6.11 14.10
N LEU A 24 -7.13 -5.47 14.09
CA LEU A 24 -6.26 -5.32 15.26
C LEU A 24 -6.81 -4.30 16.26
N GLU A 25 -7.28 -3.15 15.77
CA GLU A 25 -7.78 -2.06 16.62
C GLU A 25 -9.06 -2.48 17.37
N LYS A 26 -9.88 -3.35 16.76
CA LYS A 26 -11.19 -3.82 17.26
C LYS A 26 -12.21 -2.71 17.56
N GLU A 27 -11.87 -1.45 17.29
CA GLU A 27 -12.72 -0.28 17.42
C GLU A 27 -12.96 0.33 16.03
N TYR A 28 -14.23 0.41 15.63
CA TYR A 28 -14.65 0.82 14.28
C TYR A 28 -15.29 2.20 14.28
N THR A 29 -14.72 3.16 15.01
CA THR A 29 -15.19 4.54 14.95
C THR A 29 -14.76 5.20 13.64
N ASN A 30 -15.54 6.16 13.15
CA ASN A 30 -15.24 6.84 11.88
C ASN A 30 -13.85 7.51 11.89
N ASP A 31 -13.43 8.05 13.04
CA ASP A 31 -12.12 8.68 13.19
C ASP A 31 -10.97 7.70 13.04
N ILE A 32 -11.11 6.49 13.62
CA ILE A 32 -10.13 5.41 13.49
C ILE A 32 -10.08 4.94 12.04
N ILE A 33 -11.23 4.68 11.42
CA ILE A 33 -11.29 4.19 10.04
C ILE A 33 -10.64 5.18 9.08
N LEU A 34 -10.92 6.47 9.22
CA LEU A 34 -10.32 7.51 8.38
C LEU A 34 -8.80 7.60 8.59
N ARG A 35 -8.32 7.47 9.82
CA ARG A 35 -6.90 7.46 10.14
C ARG A 35 -6.20 6.25 9.51
N GLU A 36 -6.74 5.04 9.72
CA GLU A 36 -6.16 3.81 9.15
C GLU A 36 -6.16 3.81 7.62
N ILE A 37 -7.20 4.36 6.98
CA ILE A 37 -7.23 4.54 5.52
C ILE A 37 -6.14 5.50 5.07
N LEU A 38 -5.96 6.63 5.76
CA LEU A 38 -4.93 7.62 5.42
C LEU A 38 -3.53 6.99 5.55
N GLU A 39 -3.26 6.31 6.65
CA GLU A 39 -2.01 5.59 6.87
C GLU A 39 -1.80 4.49 5.83
N GLY A 40 -2.85 3.72 5.51
CA GLY A 40 -2.80 2.68 4.49
C GLY A 40 -2.49 3.24 3.10
N VAL A 41 -3.04 4.39 2.73
CA VAL A 41 -2.73 5.09 1.48
C VAL A 41 -1.27 5.55 1.45
N VAL A 42 -0.78 6.14 2.55
CA VAL A 42 0.64 6.54 2.68
C VAL A 42 1.55 5.32 2.54
N PHE A 43 1.24 4.22 3.22
CA PHE A 43 1.97 2.96 3.12
C PHE A 43 1.96 2.40 1.69
N GLY A 44 0.79 2.38 1.04
CA GLY A 44 0.64 1.93 -0.33
C GLY A 44 1.47 2.75 -1.32
N LEU A 45 1.51 4.08 -1.16
CA LEU A 45 2.35 4.97 -1.97
C LEU A 45 3.84 4.68 -1.76
N LEU A 46 4.29 4.55 -0.51
CA LEU A 46 5.68 4.19 -0.20
C LEU A 46 6.07 2.83 -0.80
N TYR A 47 5.18 1.84 -0.70
CA TYR A 47 5.38 0.52 -1.29
C TYR A 47 5.45 0.57 -2.82
N GLY A 48 4.57 1.36 -3.45
CA GLY A 48 4.59 1.58 -4.89
C GLY A 48 5.90 2.22 -5.37
N VAL A 49 6.38 3.24 -4.66
CA VAL A 49 7.68 3.89 -4.93
C VAL A 49 8.83 2.89 -4.76
N PHE A 50 8.81 2.10 -3.69
CA PHE A 50 9.82 1.06 -3.44
C PHE A 50 9.89 0.03 -4.58
N ILE A 51 8.74 -0.50 -5.02
CA ILE A 51 8.70 -1.45 -6.14
C ILE A 51 9.21 -0.81 -7.43
N TRP A 52 8.79 0.42 -7.72
CA TRP A 52 9.24 1.14 -8.90
C TRP A 52 10.76 1.33 -8.91
N PHE A 53 11.34 1.77 -7.78
CA PHE A 53 12.79 1.87 -7.63
C PHE A 53 13.48 0.52 -7.78
N ARG A 54 13.00 -0.51 -7.08
CA ARG A 54 13.56 -1.86 -7.15
C ARG A 54 13.60 -2.37 -8.59
N GLU A 55 12.53 -2.16 -9.34
CA GLU A 55 12.47 -2.60 -10.73
C GLU A 55 13.40 -1.81 -11.64
N LYS A 56 13.51 -0.48 -11.44
CA LYS A 56 14.46 0.38 -12.14
C LYS A 56 15.91 -0.04 -11.89
N PHE A 57 16.27 -0.41 -10.66
CA PHE A 57 17.60 -0.91 -10.31
C PHE A 57 17.85 -2.32 -10.84
N ARG A 58 16.84 -3.20 -10.85
CA ARG A 58 16.98 -4.57 -11.37
C ARG A 58 17.22 -4.60 -12.88
N ASN A 59 16.57 -3.70 -13.63
CA ASN A 59 16.79 -3.57 -15.08
C ASN A 59 18.16 -2.97 -15.45
N LYS A 60 18.91 -2.42 -14.49
CA LYS A 60 20.27 -1.90 -14.72
C LYS A 60 21.36 -2.98 -14.60
N LYS A 61 21.01 -4.17 -14.12
CA LYS A 61 21.94 -5.29 -13.87
C LYS A 61 21.89 -6.39 -14.95
N ASN A 62 20.97 -6.29 -15.92
CA ASN A 62 20.91 -7.16 -17.09
C ASN A 62 21.27 -6.38 -18.34
#